data_AF-A0A966D376-F1
#
_entry.id   AF-A0A966D376-F1
#
_cell.length_a   1.000
_cell.length_b   1.000
_cell.length_c   1.000
_cell.angle_alpha   90.00
_cell.angle_beta   90.00
_cell.angle_gamma   90.00
#
_symmetry.space_group_name_H-M   'P 1'
#
loop_
_entity.id
_entity.type
_entity.pdbx_description
1 polymer ?
#
loop_
_entity_poly.entity_id
_entity_poly.type
_entity_poly.pdbx_seq_one_letter_code
_entity_poly.pdbx_strand_id
1 'polypeptide(L)'
;MIQLPIGDVFDKIISFLSEELREVFDAIREGIDAVISGLEWILSAPPFWVVMIIVAVAAWFLAGRGMAIFSAVGILLIASMDLWPETVDTLALVLTSTLISLLIGIPLGILSAKFEMINRIVRPLLDFMQT
;
A
#
# COMPACT_ATOMS: atom_id res chain seq x y z
N MET A 1 -0.96 41.50 -17.63
CA MET A 1 -1.31 40.36 -16.75
C MET A 1 0.00 39.78 -16.25
N ILE A 2 0.22 39.75 -14.94
CA ILE A 2 1.45 39.20 -14.35
C ILE A 2 1.36 37.67 -14.47
N GLN A 3 2.13 37.08 -15.39
CA GLN A 3 2.32 35.63 -15.43
C GLN A 3 3.37 35.31 -14.37
N LEU A 4 2.94 34.79 -13.22
CA LEU A 4 3.87 34.26 -12.22
C LEU A 4 4.48 32.97 -12.80
N PRO A 5 5.81 32.87 -12.93
CA PRO A 5 6.49 31.70 -13.52
C PRO A 5 6.55 30.54 -12.52
N ILE A 6 5.42 30.18 -11.92
CA ILE A 6 5.31 29.07 -10.95
C ILE A 6 5.71 27.76 -11.64
N GLY A 7 5.26 27.55 -12.88
CA GLY A 7 5.60 26.36 -13.67
C GLY A 7 7.11 26.17 -13.83
N ASP A 8 7.82 27.17 -14.37
CA ASP A 8 9.26 27.08 -14.61
C ASP A 8 10.08 26.86 -13.32
N VAL A 9 9.63 27.41 -12.19
CA VAL A 9 10.27 27.22 -10.89
C VAL A 9 10.03 25.81 -10.37
N PHE A 10 8.80 25.29 -10.46
CA PHE A 10 8.49 23.91 -10.06
C PHE A 10 9.22 22.89 -10.95
N ASP A 11 9.27 23.11 -12.25
CA ASP A 11 9.99 22.22 -13.18
C ASP A 11 11.48 22.17 -12.88
N LYS A 12 12.10 23.31 -12.51
CA LYS A 12 13.49 23.35 -12.04
C LYS A 12 13.70 22.61 -10.73
N ILE A 13 12.76 22.71 -9.79
CA ILE A 13 12.85 21.98 -8.52
C ILE A 13 12.70 20.48 -8.75
N ILE A 14 11.73 20.05 -9.56
CA ILE A 14 11.49 18.64 -9.86
C ILE A 14 12.66 18.04 -10.62
N SER A 15 13.19 18.73 -11.63
CA SER A 15 14.38 18.26 -12.36
C SER A 15 15.60 18.16 -11.45
N PHE A 16 15.88 19.17 -10.63
CA PHE A 16 16.96 19.10 -9.64
C PHE A 16 16.82 17.92 -8.68
N LEU A 17 15.63 17.73 -8.10
CA LEU A 17 15.38 16.60 -7.21
C LEU A 17 15.50 15.25 -7.95
N SER A 18 14.99 15.16 -9.17
CA SER A 18 15.00 13.91 -9.94
C SER A 18 16.39 13.55 -10.47
N GLU A 19 17.26 14.52 -10.70
CA GLU A 19 18.63 14.30 -11.14
C GLU A 19 19.55 13.99 -9.94
N GLU A 20 19.47 14.76 -8.87
CA GLU A 20 20.37 14.63 -7.71
C GLU A 20 19.96 13.47 -6.78
N LEU A 21 18.66 13.24 -6.59
CA LEU A 21 18.15 12.17 -5.72
C LEU A 21 17.73 10.92 -6.51
N ARG A 22 18.10 10.80 -7.79
CA ARG A 22 17.69 9.68 -8.65
C ARG A 22 17.98 8.33 -8.01
N GLU A 23 19.21 8.16 -7.51
CA GLU A 23 19.63 6.91 -6.87
C GLU A 23 18.82 6.58 -5.62
N VAL A 24 18.42 7.61 -4.85
CA VAL A 24 17.57 7.44 -3.66
C VAL A 24 16.15 7.02 -4.08
N PHE A 25 15.57 7.66 -5.09
CA PHE A 25 14.24 7.31 -5.59
C PHE A 25 14.20 5.91 -6.22
N ASP A 26 15.21 5.57 -7.00
CA ASP A 26 15.35 4.24 -7.61
C ASP A 26 15.51 3.17 -6.51
N ALA A 27 16.34 3.41 -5.49
CA ALA A 27 16.48 2.48 -4.36
C ALA A 27 15.18 2.30 -3.55
N ILE A 28 14.41 3.37 -3.33
CA ILE A 28 13.10 3.29 -2.67
C ILE A 28 12.14 2.47 -3.52
N ARG A 29 12.09 2.73 -4.84
CA ARG A 29 11.24 2.00 -5.78
C ARG A 29 11.58 0.52 -5.79
N GLU A 30 12.85 0.17 -5.96
CA GLU A 30 13.31 -1.22 -5.95
C GLU A 30 12.98 -1.91 -4.62
N GLY A 31 13.12 -1.20 -3.50
CA GLY A 31 12.73 -1.71 -2.19
C GLY A 31 11.23 -2.02 -2.09
N ILE A 32 10.38 -1.13 -2.58
CA ILE A 32 8.92 -1.32 -2.60
C ILE A 32 8.55 -2.47 -3.56
N ASP A 33 9.10 -2.47 -4.78
CA ASP A 33 8.85 -3.49 -5.80
C ASP A 33 9.28 -4.88 -5.30
N ALA A 34 10.41 -4.98 -4.58
CA ALA A 34 10.86 -6.23 -3.99
C ALA A 34 9.86 -6.81 -2.96
N VAL A 35 9.23 -5.94 -2.15
CA VAL A 35 8.22 -6.38 -1.18
C VAL A 35 6.94 -6.81 -1.90
N ILE A 36 6.49 -6.04 -2.89
CA ILE A 36 5.29 -6.37 -3.69
C ILE A 36 5.48 -7.72 -4.38
N SER A 37 6.54 -7.87 -5.18
CA SER A 37 6.80 -9.11 -5.92
C SER A 37 7.05 -10.29 -4.99
N GLY A 38 7.64 -10.06 -3.81
CA GLY A 38 7.77 -11.08 -2.77
C GLY A 38 6.40 -11.56 -2.27
N LEU A 39 5.46 -10.64 -2.01
CA LEU A 39 4.10 -10.99 -1.62
C LEU A 39 3.31 -11.62 -2.75
N GLU A 40 3.40 -11.12 -3.99
CA GLU A 40 2.78 -11.73 -5.17
C GLU A 40 3.24 -13.18 -5.32
N TRP A 41 4.54 -13.44 -5.19
CA TRP A 41 5.09 -14.79 -5.28
C TRP A 41 4.54 -15.72 -4.18
N ILE A 42 4.44 -15.23 -2.93
CA ILE A 42 3.87 -16.00 -1.81
C ILE A 42 2.37 -16.27 -2.01
N LEU A 43 1.62 -15.26 -2.45
CA LEU A 43 0.16 -15.32 -2.59
C LEU A 43 -0.28 -16.12 -3.82
N SER A 44 0.53 -16.13 -4.89
CA SER A 44 0.27 -16.89 -6.11
C SER A 44 0.76 -18.33 -6.06
N ALA A 45 1.65 -18.68 -5.11
CA ALA A 45 2.14 -20.04 -4.93
C ALA A 45 1.01 -21.09 -4.71
N PRO A 46 0.01 -20.87 -3.85
CA PRO A 46 -1.14 -21.77 -3.75
C PRO A 46 -2.16 -21.50 -4.87
N PRO A 47 -2.79 -22.55 -5.44
CA PRO A 47 -3.89 -22.36 -6.37
C PRO A 47 -5.12 -21.75 -5.65
N PHE A 48 -5.95 -21.01 -6.40
CA PHE A 48 -7.05 -20.20 -5.85
C PHE A 48 -7.99 -20.95 -4.89
N TRP A 49 -8.27 -22.23 -5.16
CA TRP A 49 -9.16 -23.04 -4.33
C TRP A 49 -8.59 -23.34 -2.94
N VAL A 50 -7.25 -23.42 -2.81
CA VAL A 50 -6.60 -23.55 -1.50
C VAL A 50 -6.80 -22.27 -0.70
N VAL A 51 -6.55 -21.12 -1.33
CA VAL A 51 -6.74 -19.80 -0.68
C VAL A 51 -8.19 -19.59 -0.29
N MET A 52 -9.14 -19.97 -1.15
CA MET A 52 -10.57 -19.94 -0.86
C MET A 52 -10.92 -20.73 0.41
N ILE A 53 -10.40 -21.96 0.56
CA ILE A 53 -10.64 -22.79 1.75
C ILE A 53 -10.04 -22.12 2.98
N ILE A 54 -8.81 -21.62 2.90
CA ILE A 54 -8.14 -20.94 4.02
C ILE A 54 -8.95 -19.73 4.48
N VAL A 55 -9.37 -18.88 3.54
CA VAL A 55 -10.16 -17.67 3.83
C VAL A 55 -11.53 -18.04 4.39
N ALA A 56 -12.21 -19.04 3.82
CA ALA A 56 -13.52 -19.47 4.30
C ALA A 56 -13.46 -20.03 5.73
N VAL A 57 -12.43 -20.83 6.04
CA VAL A 57 -12.20 -21.35 7.39
C VAL A 57 -11.87 -20.22 8.36
N ALA A 58 -10.98 -19.30 7.99
CA ALA A 58 -10.67 -18.13 8.82
C ALA A 58 -11.92 -17.29 9.08
N ALA A 59 -12.70 -16.97 8.04
CA ALA A 59 -13.94 -16.22 8.14
C ALA A 59 -14.98 -16.93 9.02
N TRP A 60 -15.05 -18.27 8.98
CA TRP A 60 -15.93 -19.03 9.87
C TRP A 60 -15.56 -18.77 11.33
N PHE A 61 -14.27 -18.88 11.69
CA PHE A 61 -13.82 -18.69 13.07
C PHE A 61 -13.97 -17.24 13.56
N LEU A 62 -13.74 -16.26 12.69
CA LEU A 62 -13.73 -14.84 13.04
C LEU A 62 -15.13 -14.20 13.02
N ALA A 63 -15.97 -14.59 12.07
CA ALA A 63 -17.23 -13.89 11.79
C ALA A 63 -18.43 -14.84 11.54
N GLY A 64 -18.23 -16.15 11.68
CA GLY A 64 -19.29 -17.15 11.59
C GLY A 64 -19.58 -17.66 10.18
N ARG A 65 -20.55 -18.56 10.08
CA ARG A 65 -20.88 -19.33 8.86
C ARG A 65 -21.30 -18.47 7.67
N GLY A 66 -22.01 -17.36 7.91
CA GLY A 66 -22.48 -16.47 6.84
C GLY A 66 -21.33 -15.83 6.07
N MET A 67 -20.33 -15.31 6.78
CA MET A 67 -19.14 -14.69 6.18
C MET A 67 -18.24 -15.72 5.51
N ALA A 68 -18.15 -16.94 6.04
CA ALA A 68 -17.43 -18.04 5.41
C ALA A 68 -17.99 -18.40 4.03
N ILE A 69 -19.31 -18.53 3.92
CA ILE A 69 -19.98 -18.82 2.64
C ILE A 69 -19.83 -17.63 1.69
N PHE A 70 -20.06 -16.41 2.19
CA PHE A 70 -19.95 -15.19 1.38
C PHE A 70 -18.55 -15.02 0.77
N SER A 71 -17.49 -15.18 1.57
CA SER A 71 -16.11 -15.09 1.10
C SER A 71 -15.76 -16.20 0.11
N ALA A 72 -16.19 -17.45 0.35
CA ALA A 72 -15.97 -18.55 -0.59
C ALA A 72 -16.65 -18.28 -1.94
N VAL A 73 -17.91 -17.84 -1.93
CA VAL A 73 -18.65 -17.49 -3.16
C VAL A 73 -18.02 -16.31 -3.87
N GLY A 74 -17.56 -15.29 -3.14
CA GLY A 74 -16.87 -14.13 -3.71
C GLY A 74 -15.58 -14.52 -4.44
N ILE A 75 -14.72 -15.32 -3.80
CA ILE A 75 -13.48 -15.79 -4.42
C ILE A 75 -13.77 -16.70 -5.63
N LEU A 76 -14.81 -17.53 -5.53
CA LEU A 76 -15.22 -18.39 -6.64
C LEU A 76 -15.73 -17.57 -7.84
N LEU A 77 -16.44 -16.47 -7.58
CA LEU A 77 -16.88 -15.53 -8.61
C LEU A 77 -15.68 -14.85 -9.28
N ILE A 78 -14.72 -14.35 -8.50
CA ILE A 78 -13.47 -13.76 -9.03
C ILE A 78 -12.74 -14.77 -9.93
N ALA A 79 -12.58 -16.00 -9.45
CA ALA A 79 -11.94 -17.07 -10.23
C ALA A 79 -12.72 -17.41 -11.51
N SER A 80 -14.07 -17.37 -11.47
CA SER A 80 -14.91 -17.61 -12.64
C SER A 80 -14.82 -16.51 -13.72
N MET A 81 -14.37 -15.32 -13.34
CA MET A 81 -14.13 -14.19 -14.24
C MET A 81 -12.69 -14.13 -14.75
N ASP A 82 -11.86 -15.13 -14.41
CA ASP A 82 -10.42 -15.17 -14.69
C ASP A 82 -9.64 -13.98 -14.10
N LEU A 83 -10.15 -13.33 -13.05
CA LEU A 83 -9.55 -12.16 -12.39
C LEU A 83 -8.66 -12.52 -11.20
N TRP A 84 -8.24 -13.78 -11.10
CA TRP A 84 -7.44 -14.25 -9.97
C TRP A 84 -6.04 -13.61 -9.92
N PRO A 85 -5.27 -13.53 -11.02
CA PRO A 85 -3.96 -12.87 -11.01
C PRO A 85 -4.04 -11.42 -10.55
N GLU A 86 -4.98 -10.64 -11.08
CA GLU A 86 -5.19 -9.24 -10.76
C GLU A 86 -5.63 -9.04 -9.30
N THR A 87 -6.38 -10.00 -8.77
CA THR A 87 -6.76 -10.01 -7.35
C THR A 87 -5.55 -10.25 -6.45
N VAL A 88 -4.62 -11.11 -6.85
CA VAL A 88 -3.37 -11.34 -6.12
C VAL A 88 -2.49 -10.08 -6.15
N ASP A 89 -2.35 -9.43 -7.30
CA ASP A 89 -1.57 -8.20 -7.45
C ASP A 89 -2.14 -7.07 -6.57
N THR A 90 -3.45 -6.87 -6.61
CA THR A 90 -4.12 -5.87 -5.76
C THR A 90 -3.98 -6.20 -4.28
N LEU A 91 -4.08 -7.47 -3.89
CA LEU A 91 -3.87 -7.89 -2.50
C LEU A 91 -2.41 -7.66 -2.05
N ALA A 92 -1.44 -7.96 -2.90
CA ALA A 92 -0.02 -7.72 -2.63
C ALA A 92 0.28 -6.22 -2.46
N LEU A 93 -0.30 -5.37 -3.31
CA LEU A 93 -0.21 -3.92 -3.21
C LEU A 93 -0.81 -3.39 -1.90
N VAL A 94 -2.03 -3.84 -1.54
CA VAL A 94 -2.70 -3.41 -0.31
C VAL A 94 -1.93 -3.85 0.94
N LEU A 95 -1.44 -5.09 0.96
CA LEU A 95 -0.65 -5.61 2.07
C LEU A 95 0.69 -4.88 2.19
N THR A 96 1.40 -4.67 1.08
CA THR A 96 2.65 -3.89 1.05
C THR A 96 2.42 -2.48 1.60
N SER A 97 1.42 -1.77 1.06
CA SER A 97 1.09 -0.40 1.48
C SER A 97 0.78 -0.33 2.97
N THR A 98 0.01 -1.30 3.48
CA THR A 98 -0.34 -1.39 4.89
C THR A 98 0.90 -1.67 5.75
N LEU A 99 1.77 -2.61 5.35
CA LEU A 99 3.00 -2.91 6.08
C LEU A 99 3.93 -1.69 6.16
N ILE A 100 4.16 -1.01 5.03
CA ILE A 100 4.99 0.20 4.98
C ILE A 100 4.36 1.33 5.82
N SER A 101 3.05 1.53 5.69
CA SER A 101 2.29 2.53 6.46
C SER A 101 2.40 2.28 7.96
N LEU A 102 2.29 1.03 8.42
CA LEU A 102 2.47 0.70 9.84
C LEU A 102 3.93 0.86 10.28
N LEU A 103 4.88 0.42 9.45
CA LEU A 103 6.31 0.48 9.75
C LEU A 103 6.81 1.92 9.92
N ILE A 104 6.28 2.86 9.14
CA ILE A 104 6.65 4.28 9.22
C ILE A 104 5.71 5.04 10.18
N GLY A 105 4.40 4.78 10.08
CA GLY A 105 3.36 5.48 10.81
C GLY A 105 3.38 5.22 12.31
N ILE A 106 3.66 3.99 12.77
CA ILE A 106 3.74 3.69 14.22
C ILE A 106 4.92 4.45 14.87
N PRO A 107 6.17 4.37 14.36
CA PRO A 107 7.27 5.14 14.91
C PRO A 107 7.03 6.65 14.87
N LEU A 108 6.55 7.19 13.74
CA LEU A 108 6.24 8.62 13.63
C LEU A 108 5.14 9.05 14.61
N GLY A 109 4.12 8.23 14.82
CA GLY A 109 3.06 8.47 15.80
C GLY A 109 3.62 8.50 17.23
N ILE A 110 4.48 7.55 17.59
CA ILE A 110 5.14 7.50 18.91
C ILE A 110 6.05 8.71 19.12
N LEU A 111 6.83 9.10 18.10
CA LEU A 111 7.71 10.27 18.15
C LEU A 111 6.92 11.57 18.29
N SER A 112 5.81 11.71 17.57
CA SER A 112 4.92 12.87 17.68
C SER A 112 4.29 12.98 19.07
N ALA A 113 3.96 11.86 19.71
CA ALA A 113 3.47 11.85 21.09
C ALA A 113 4.54 12.23 22.12
N LYS A 114 5.84 12.05 21.82
CA LYS A 114 6.95 12.35 22.72
C LYS A 114 7.53 13.76 22.53
N PHE A 115 7.48 14.31 21.32
CA PHE A 115 8.14 15.57 20.97
C PHE A 115 7.18 16.54 20.30
N GLU A 116 6.91 17.66 20.97
CA GLU A 116 6.02 18.74 20.47
C GLU A 116 6.48 19.31 19.12
N MET A 117 7.80 19.37 18.88
CA MET A 117 8.37 19.85 17.61
C MET A 117 7.99 18.92 16.45
N ILE A 118 8.08 17.60 16.64
CA ILE A 118 7.76 16.61 15.60
C ILE A 118 6.26 16.66 15.32
N ASN A 119 5.42 16.70 16.35
CA ASN A 119 3.97 16.83 16.21
C ASN A 119 3.57 18.07 15.39
N ARG A 120 4.22 19.22 15.62
CA ARG A 120 3.94 20.47 14.91
C ARG A 120 4.27 20.41 13.41
N ILE A 121 5.22 19.58 12.99
CA ILE A 121 5.59 19.37 11.59
C ILE A 121 4.72 18.29 10.95
N VAL A 122 4.50 17.18 11.65
CA VAL A 122 3.78 16.00 11.13
C VAL A 122 2.29 16.29 10.98
N ARG A 123 1.65 17.02 11.91
CA ARG A 123 0.20 17.33 11.82
C ARG A 123 -0.20 18.00 10.50
N PRO A 124 0.41 19.13 10.08
CA PRO A 124 0.08 19.77 8.81
C PRO A 124 0.32 18.88 7.58
N LEU A 125 1.37 18.04 7.61
CA LEU A 125 1.62 17.08 6.53
C LEU A 125 0.52 16.02 6.45
N LEU A 126 0.10 15.48 7.60
CA LEU A 126 -1.00 14.52 7.67
C LEU A 126 -2.34 15.17 7.26
N ASP A 127 -2.59 16.42 7.67
CA ASP A 127 -3.79 17.17 7.28
C ASP A 127 -3.80 17.41 5.76
N PHE A 128 -2.65 17.76 5.16
CA PHE A 128 -2.51 17.92 3.71
C PHE A 128 -2.73 16.62 2.94
N MET A 129 -2.28 15.47 3.47
CA MET A 129 -2.52 14.16 2.85
C MET A 129 -3.98 13.70 2.94
N GLN A 130 -4.76 14.25 3.88
CA GLN A 130 -6.15 13.85 4.14
C GLN A 130 -7.19 14.79 3.49
N THR A 131 -6.81 15.99 3.04
CA THR A 131 -7.65 16.91 2.23
C THR A 131 -7.47 16.70 0.73
#